data_AF-A0A2T6FHB4-F1
#
_entry.id   AF-A0A2T6FHB4-F1
#
_cell.length_a   1.000
_cell.length_b   1.000
_cell.length_c   1.000
_cell.angle_alpha   90.00
_cell.angle_beta   90.00
_cell.angle_gamma   90.00
#
_symmetry.space_group_name_H-M   'P 1'
#
loop_
_entity.id
_entity.type
_entity.pdbx_description
1 polymer ?
#
loop_
_entity_poly.entity_id
_entity_poly.type
_entity_poly.pdbx_seq_one_letter_code
_entity_poly.pdbx_strand_id
1 'polypeptide(L)'
;MKLSKKALSSLVVAAALGVSGASAQTLTSNSTGTNNGFYYSFWKDSGNASMTLQSGGRYTSQWNSGTNNWVGGKGWNPGSSSRVLSYSGNYGVTSSQNSYLAFYGWTRSPLIEYYIIESYGSYNPASCSGGTDYGSFQSDGATYNVRRCQRVQQPSIDGTQTFYQYFSVRNPKKGFGNISGTITFANHVNFWASKGLNLGNHDYQVLATEGYQSTGTSDITVSAGSGSGGGSSSSAASGSKTLVVRAKGVGGGEIVSLKVNGTTVQSWTLTSTMTNYTATTSLAGGATVEYANDATGRDVQVDYISVNGTVRQSEAQSYNTGVYQSGACGGGNGMSEWLHCNGAIGYGNL
;
A
#
# COMPACT_ATOMS: atom_id res chain seq x y z
N MET A 1 -25.70 49.22 55.99
CA MET A 1 -25.89 49.40 54.54
C MET A 1 -25.34 48.17 53.84
N LYS A 2 -26.19 47.40 53.16
CA LYS A 2 -25.89 46.09 52.58
C LYS A 2 -25.17 46.23 51.22
N LEU A 3 -24.17 45.35 51.02
CA LEU A 3 -23.58 44.76 49.81
C LEU A 3 -23.65 45.50 48.45
N SER A 4 -22.49 45.58 47.79
CA SER A 4 -22.36 45.23 46.36
C SER A 4 -20.94 44.76 46.05
N LYS A 5 -20.76 43.44 45.91
CA LYS A 5 -19.58 42.81 45.33
C LYS A 5 -19.76 42.82 43.81
N LYS A 6 -18.83 43.44 43.08
CA LYS A 6 -18.78 43.40 41.61
C LYS A 6 -18.43 41.98 41.17
N ALA A 7 -19.34 41.31 40.47
CA ALA A 7 -19.07 40.06 39.78
C ALA A 7 -18.40 40.37 38.43
N LEU A 8 -17.19 39.85 38.22
CA LEU A 8 -16.59 39.74 36.89
C LEU A 8 -17.28 38.58 36.16
N SER A 9 -17.94 38.87 35.04
CA SER A 9 -18.44 37.84 34.12
C SER A 9 -17.32 37.45 33.14
N SER A 10 -16.79 36.24 33.31
CA SER A 10 -15.84 35.61 32.40
C SER A 10 -16.58 35.12 31.14
N LEU A 11 -16.25 35.70 29.98
CA LEU A 11 -16.75 35.25 28.68
C LEU A 11 -15.93 34.03 28.24
N VAL A 12 -16.53 32.83 28.34
CA VAL A 12 -15.94 31.60 27.78
C VAL A 12 -16.22 31.58 26.29
N VAL A 13 -15.21 31.87 25.47
CA VAL A 13 -15.26 31.61 24.02
C VAL A 13 -14.98 30.13 23.80
N ALA A 14 -16.04 29.35 23.60
CA ALA A 14 -15.91 27.98 23.12
C ALA A 14 -15.51 28.02 21.64
N ALA A 15 -14.23 27.79 21.35
CA ALA A 15 -13.77 27.51 20.00
C ALA A 15 -14.36 26.16 19.56
N ALA A 16 -15.44 26.22 18.78
CA ALA A 16 -15.96 25.06 18.06
C ALA A 16 -14.92 24.66 17.00
N LEU A 17 -14.03 23.73 17.34
CA LEU A 17 -13.26 22.97 16.37
C LEU A 17 -14.26 22.13 15.57
N GLY A 18 -14.71 22.67 14.44
CA GLY A 18 -15.50 21.95 13.47
C GLY A 18 -14.67 20.80 12.92
N VAL A 19 -14.85 19.61 13.49
CA VAL A 19 -14.47 18.36 12.83
C VAL A 19 -15.41 18.24 11.65
N SER A 20 -14.96 18.66 10.46
CA SER A 20 -15.66 18.37 9.22
C SER A 20 -15.78 16.87 9.10
N GLY A 21 -16.98 16.33 9.34
CA GLY A 21 -17.28 14.93 9.06
C GLY A 21 -16.96 14.66 7.60
N ALA A 22 -16.00 13.78 7.34
CA ALA A 22 -15.61 13.43 5.99
C ALA A 22 -16.74 12.64 5.33
N SER A 23 -17.66 13.33 4.65
CA SER A 23 -18.63 12.70 3.78
C SER A 23 -17.94 12.20 2.51
N ALA A 24 -18.31 10.99 2.08
CA ALA A 24 -17.86 10.44 0.80
C ALA A 24 -18.37 11.31 -0.37
N GLN A 25 -17.52 11.58 -1.36
CA GLN A 25 -17.87 12.40 -2.53
C GLN A 25 -17.98 11.53 -3.78
N THR A 26 -19.16 11.42 -4.39
CA THR A 26 -19.35 10.68 -5.65
C THR A 26 -19.15 11.57 -6.86
N LEU A 27 -18.29 11.13 -7.77
CA LEU A 27 -18.00 11.75 -9.05
C LEU A 27 -18.72 10.99 -10.17
N THR A 28 -19.45 11.71 -11.01
CA THR A 28 -20.14 11.17 -12.20
C THR A 28 -19.75 11.91 -13.48
N SER A 29 -18.81 12.85 -13.39
CA SER A 29 -18.32 13.71 -14.48
C SER A 29 -16.83 13.97 -14.28
N ASN A 30 -16.11 14.27 -15.37
CA ASN A 30 -14.67 14.45 -15.37
C ASN A 30 -14.23 15.46 -14.31
N SER A 31 -13.30 15.06 -13.45
CA SER A 31 -12.83 15.89 -12.33
C SER A 31 -11.48 15.39 -11.84
N THR A 32 -10.64 16.33 -11.44
CA THR A 32 -9.41 16.08 -10.70
C THR A 32 -9.38 16.98 -9.47
N GLY A 33 -8.58 16.63 -8.46
CA GLY A 33 -8.49 17.43 -7.25
C GLY A 33 -7.79 16.69 -6.12
N THR A 34 -8.02 17.15 -4.89
CA THR A 34 -7.54 16.47 -3.69
C THR A 34 -8.70 16.09 -2.77
N ASN A 35 -8.55 14.95 -2.10
CA ASN A 35 -9.53 14.45 -1.15
C ASN A 35 -8.80 13.67 -0.05
N ASN A 36 -8.97 14.08 1.20
CA ASN A 36 -8.37 13.44 2.38
C ASN A 36 -6.84 13.22 2.26
N GLY A 37 -6.12 14.20 1.73
CA GLY A 37 -4.65 14.15 1.59
C GLY A 37 -4.12 13.40 0.36
N PHE A 38 -5.00 12.92 -0.53
CA PHE A 38 -4.63 12.24 -1.77
C PHE A 38 -5.12 13.04 -2.98
N TYR A 39 -4.32 13.05 -4.05
CA TYR A 39 -4.80 13.46 -5.37
C TYR A 39 -5.80 12.43 -5.90
N TYR A 40 -6.79 12.87 -6.67
CA TYR A 40 -7.66 12.00 -7.44
C TYR A 40 -7.75 12.47 -8.89
N SER A 41 -7.99 11.50 -9.78
CA SER A 41 -8.36 11.75 -11.17
C SER A 41 -9.55 10.87 -11.52
N PHE A 42 -10.54 11.45 -12.20
CA PHE A 42 -11.66 10.76 -12.80
C PHE A 42 -11.87 11.29 -14.21
N TRP A 43 -11.81 10.39 -15.19
CA TRP A 43 -12.08 10.69 -16.58
C TRP A 43 -12.96 9.61 -17.19
N LYS A 44 -13.90 10.02 -18.04
CA LYS A 44 -14.64 9.17 -18.95
C LYS A 44 -14.97 9.92 -20.23
N ASP A 45 -15.20 9.19 -21.31
CA ASP A 45 -15.74 9.75 -22.55
C ASP A 45 -17.26 9.80 -22.54
N SER A 46 -17.92 8.72 -22.14
CA SER A 46 -19.35 8.48 -22.27
C SER A 46 -19.81 7.35 -21.35
N GLY A 47 -21.12 7.29 -21.10
CA GLY A 47 -21.74 6.24 -20.28
C GLY A 47 -21.69 6.48 -18.77
N ASN A 48 -22.06 5.45 -18.02
CA ASN A 48 -22.42 5.51 -16.60
C ASN A 48 -21.33 4.92 -15.68
N ALA A 49 -20.10 5.43 -15.81
CA ALA A 49 -19.09 5.26 -14.77
C ALA A 49 -19.24 6.31 -13.67
N SER A 50 -19.00 5.89 -12.43
CA SER A 50 -18.91 6.77 -11.25
C SER A 50 -17.80 6.32 -10.31
N MET A 51 -17.20 7.27 -9.59
CA MET A 51 -16.19 7.01 -8.57
C MET A 51 -16.49 7.77 -7.29
N THR A 52 -16.58 7.08 -6.15
CA THR A 52 -16.78 7.70 -4.84
C THR A 52 -15.46 7.79 -4.09
N LEU A 53 -15.06 9.01 -3.76
CA LEU A 53 -13.90 9.33 -2.95
C LEU A 53 -14.25 9.07 -1.48
N GLN A 54 -13.61 8.07 -0.89
CA GLN A 54 -13.76 7.70 0.53
C GLN A 54 -12.64 8.36 1.36
N SER A 55 -12.54 8.05 2.65
CA SER A 55 -11.44 8.54 3.50
C SER A 55 -10.06 8.07 3.02
N GLY A 56 -9.02 8.86 3.31
CA GLY A 56 -7.64 8.58 2.91
C GLY A 56 -7.48 8.30 1.41
N GLY A 57 -6.66 7.31 1.07
CA GLY A 57 -6.43 6.87 -0.31
C GLY A 57 -7.48 5.89 -0.84
N ARG A 58 -8.62 5.72 -0.16
CA ARG A 58 -9.70 4.84 -0.61
C ARG A 58 -10.61 5.50 -1.63
N TYR A 59 -10.94 4.78 -2.69
CA TYR A 59 -12.00 5.10 -3.64
C TYR A 59 -12.80 3.84 -3.98
N THR A 60 -14.09 4.01 -4.28
CA THR A 60 -14.90 2.96 -4.90
C THR A 60 -15.32 3.39 -6.30
N SER A 61 -15.49 2.48 -7.23
CA SER A 61 -16.06 2.77 -8.53
C SER A 61 -17.08 1.72 -8.95
N GLN A 62 -17.96 2.13 -9.86
CA GLN A 62 -18.90 1.26 -10.54
C GLN A 62 -19.10 1.76 -11.96
N TRP A 63 -19.21 0.84 -12.90
CA TRP A 63 -19.52 1.11 -14.30
C TRP A 63 -20.26 -0.10 -14.90
N ASN A 64 -20.96 0.12 -15.99
CA ASN A 64 -21.69 -0.92 -16.71
C ASN A 64 -21.34 -0.92 -18.20
N SER A 65 -21.84 -1.92 -18.93
CA SER A 65 -21.55 -2.17 -20.34
C SER A 65 -21.93 -1.01 -21.28
N GLY A 66 -22.71 -0.04 -20.83
CA GLY A 66 -22.97 1.21 -21.56
C GLY A 66 -21.84 2.24 -21.45
N THR A 67 -20.77 1.95 -20.70
CA THR A 67 -19.57 2.80 -20.59
C THR A 67 -18.60 2.45 -21.69
N ASN A 68 -18.26 3.40 -22.56
CA ASN A 68 -17.26 3.15 -23.60
C ASN A 68 -15.85 3.11 -23.00
N ASN A 69 -15.38 4.21 -22.40
CA ASN A 69 -14.14 4.21 -21.64
C ASN A 69 -14.19 5.11 -20.39
N TRP A 70 -13.58 4.66 -19.30
CA TRP A 70 -13.33 5.47 -18.12
C TRP A 70 -12.05 5.03 -17.41
N VAL A 71 -11.35 5.98 -16.80
CA VAL A 71 -10.20 5.74 -15.92
C VAL A 71 -10.31 6.62 -14.68
N GLY A 72 -10.05 6.05 -13.51
CA GLY A 72 -10.02 6.85 -12.29
C GLY A 72 -9.38 6.16 -11.10
N GLY A 73 -8.88 6.97 -10.18
CA GLY A 73 -8.25 6.50 -8.96
C GLY A 73 -7.68 7.61 -8.10
N LYS A 74 -6.99 7.20 -7.03
CA LYS A 74 -6.31 8.10 -6.08
C LYS A 74 -4.80 7.89 -6.06
N GLY A 75 -4.08 8.90 -5.61
CA GLY A 75 -2.62 8.89 -5.47
C GLY A 75 -2.06 10.26 -5.18
N TRP A 76 -1.13 10.74 -6.01
CA TRP A 76 -0.28 11.90 -5.75
C TRP A 76 -0.13 12.78 -6.97
N ASN A 77 0.02 14.08 -6.73
CA ASN A 77 0.44 15.06 -7.70
C ASN A 77 1.30 16.10 -6.96
N PRO A 78 2.60 16.27 -7.28
CA PRO A 78 3.32 15.56 -8.35
C PRO A 78 3.64 14.09 -8.01
N GLY A 79 3.90 13.33 -9.06
CA GLY A 79 4.46 11.98 -9.02
C GLY A 79 5.93 11.99 -8.60
N SER A 80 6.47 10.81 -8.33
CA SER A 80 7.90 10.61 -8.04
C SER A 80 8.37 9.27 -8.60
N SER A 81 9.60 9.22 -9.13
CA SER A 81 10.25 7.96 -9.55
C SER A 81 10.65 7.09 -8.36
N SER A 82 10.82 7.65 -7.16
CA SER A 82 11.21 6.89 -5.95
C SER A 82 10.02 6.30 -5.19
N ARG A 83 8.80 6.41 -5.74
CA ARG A 83 7.60 6.05 -5.01
C ARG A 83 7.53 4.55 -4.73
N VAL A 84 7.26 4.22 -3.48
CA VAL A 84 6.71 2.91 -3.10
C VAL A 84 5.25 3.16 -2.73
N LEU A 85 4.35 2.38 -3.33
CA LEU A 85 2.94 2.41 -2.94
C LEU A 85 2.50 1.03 -2.50
N SER A 86 1.62 1.00 -1.51
CA SER A 86 0.89 -0.20 -1.12
C SER A 86 -0.58 0.00 -1.42
N TYR A 87 -1.23 -1.07 -1.86
CA TYR A 87 -2.64 -1.06 -2.18
C TYR A 87 -3.35 -2.31 -1.69
N SER A 88 -4.63 -2.15 -1.38
CA SER A 88 -5.50 -3.27 -1.03
C SER A 88 -6.96 -2.94 -1.30
N GLY A 89 -7.77 -3.96 -1.47
CA GLY A 89 -9.21 -3.80 -1.64
C GLY A 89 -9.82 -4.92 -2.47
N ASN A 90 -10.89 -4.60 -3.20
CA ASN A 90 -11.61 -5.50 -4.08
C ASN A 90 -11.60 -5.00 -5.53
N TYR A 91 -11.15 -5.83 -6.45
CA TYR A 91 -11.25 -5.63 -7.89
C TYR A 91 -12.36 -6.52 -8.46
N GLY A 92 -13.58 -5.99 -8.41
CA GLY A 92 -14.84 -6.69 -8.70
C GLY A 92 -15.16 -6.76 -10.18
N VAL A 93 -14.29 -7.42 -10.95
CA VAL A 93 -14.52 -7.77 -12.36
C VAL A 93 -14.32 -9.27 -12.56
N THR A 94 -14.59 -9.78 -13.75
CA THR A 94 -14.29 -11.16 -14.14
C THR A 94 -13.30 -11.19 -15.29
N SER A 95 -12.79 -12.38 -15.62
CA SER A 95 -11.86 -12.58 -16.75
C SER A 95 -12.43 -12.17 -18.11
N SER A 96 -13.74 -12.05 -18.27
CA SER A 96 -14.38 -11.63 -19.52
C SER A 96 -14.50 -10.11 -19.68
N GLN A 97 -14.28 -9.33 -18.62
CA GLN A 97 -14.46 -7.88 -18.65
C GLN A 97 -13.18 -7.17 -19.09
N ASN A 98 -13.25 -6.25 -20.05
CA ASN A 98 -12.08 -5.45 -20.42
C ASN A 98 -11.92 -4.31 -19.40
N SER A 99 -11.03 -4.54 -18.43
CA SER A 99 -10.76 -3.64 -17.31
C SER A 99 -9.36 -3.90 -16.77
N TYR A 100 -8.72 -2.87 -16.23
CA TYR A 100 -7.37 -2.92 -15.67
C TYR A 100 -7.35 -2.39 -14.23
N LEU A 101 -6.47 -2.95 -13.41
CA LEU A 101 -6.00 -2.33 -12.17
C LEU A 101 -4.51 -2.06 -12.31
N ALA A 102 -4.13 -0.77 -12.28
CA ALA A 102 -2.78 -0.36 -12.61
C ALA A 102 -2.32 0.87 -11.82
N PHE A 103 -1.03 0.92 -11.50
CA PHE A 103 -0.42 2.20 -11.16
C PHE A 103 -0.15 2.96 -12.46
N TYR A 104 -0.64 4.18 -12.53
CA TYR A 104 -0.83 4.95 -13.75
C TYR A 104 -0.35 6.38 -13.54
N GLY A 105 0.29 6.97 -14.54
CA GLY A 105 0.67 8.37 -14.47
C GLY A 105 1.24 8.89 -15.78
N TRP A 106 1.65 10.15 -15.72
CA TRP A 106 2.21 10.87 -16.85
C TRP A 106 3.50 11.58 -16.49
N THR A 107 4.36 11.75 -17.47
CA THR A 107 5.45 12.72 -17.43
C THR A 107 5.35 13.71 -18.58
N ARG A 108 5.99 14.87 -18.45
CA ARG A 108 6.24 15.83 -19.53
C ARG A 108 7.73 15.95 -19.81
N SER A 109 8.07 16.30 -21.04
CA SER A 109 9.46 16.44 -21.51
C SER A 109 10.37 15.24 -21.16
N PRO A 110 10.10 14.03 -21.68
CA PRO A 110 9.10 13.70 -22.71
C PRO A 110 7.67 13.47 -22.18
N LEU A 111 6.67 13.67 -23.06
CA LEU A 111 5.28 13.29 -22.80
C LEU A 111 5.16 11.76 -22.86
N ILE A 112 5.03 11.13 -21.70
CA ILE A 112 4.92 9.68 -21.55
C ILE A 112 3.73 9.37 -20.66
N GLU A 113 2.88 8.48 -21.13
CA GLU A 113 1.88 7.80 -20.30
C GLU A 113 2.47 6.47 -19.85
N TYR A 114 2.34 6.09 -18.58
CA TYR A 114 2.91 4.82 -18.13
C TYR A 114 1.98 4.05 -17.21
N TYR A 115 2.17 2.74 -17.24
CA TYR A 115 1.37 1.77 -16.54
C TYR A 115 2.21 0.66 -15.92
N ILE A 116 1.91 0.36 -14.66
CA ILE A 116 2.32 -0.86 -13.98
C ILE A 116 1.03 -1.66 -13.78
N ILE A 117 0.80 -2.64 -14.65
CA ILE A 117 -0.43 -3.42 -14.69
C ILE A 117 -0.34 -4.57 -13.69
N GLU A 118 -1.12 -4.50 -12.62
CA GLU A 118 -1.19 -5.55 -11.59
C GLU A 118 -2.20 -6.63 -11.95
N SER A 119 -3.33 -6.25 -12.54
CA SER A 119 -4.34 -7.14 -13.07
C SER A 119 -5.04 -6.54 -14.28
N TYR A 120 -5.60 -7.41 -15.11
CA TYR A 120 -6.46 -7.07 -16.23
C TYR A 120 -7.47 -8.21 -16.46
N GLY A 121 -8.63 -7.91 -17.04
CA GLY A 121 -9.62 -8.92 -17.38
C GLY A 121 -9.36 -9.56 -18.75
N SER A 122 -10.21 -9.30 -19.74
CA SER A 122 -10.20 -10.01 -21.03
C SER A 122 -9.12 -9.57 -22.01
N TYR A 123 -8.51 -8.40 -21.79
CA TYR A 123 -7.51 -7.83 -22.70
C TYR A 123 -6.30 -7.31 -21.93
N ASN A 124 -5.10 -7.60 -22.45
CA ASN A 124 -3.86 -7.03 -21.92
C ASN A 124 -3.62 -5.66 -22.56
N PRO A 125 -3.60 -4.54 -21.79
CA PRO A 125 -3.48 -3.19 -22.35
C PRO A 125 -2.16 -2.94 -23.09
N ALA A 126 -1.12 -3.75 -22.87
CA ALA A 126 0.14 -3.64 -23.59
C ALA A 126 0.11 -4.24 -25.01
N SER A 127 -0.97 -4.91 -25.43
CA SER A 127 -1.07 -5.63 -26.72
C SER A 127 -1.27 -4.72 -27.95
N CYS A 128 -0.62 -3.57 -27.99
CA CYS A 128 -0.66 -2.64 -29.11
C CYS A 128 0.03 -3.21 -30.36
N SER A 129 -0.55 -2.90 -31.53
CA SER A 129 0.07 -3.17 -32.83
C SER A 129 1.35 -2.35 -32.98
N GLY A 130 2.42 -2.98 -33.48
CA GLY A 130 3.73 -2.33 -33.68
C GLY A 130 4.50 -2.01 -32.38
N GLY A 131 4.03 -2.47 -31.22
CA GLY A 131 4.76 -2.30 -29.96
C GLY A 131 6.08 -3.07 -29.90
N THR A 132 7.00 -2.59 -29.07
CA THR A 132 8.34 -3.16 -28.89
C THR A 132 8.50 -3.73 -27.49
N ASP A 133 8.95 -4.99 -27.39
CA ASP A 133 9.26 -5.64 -26.12
C ASP A 133 10.70 -5.33 -25.66
N TYR A 134 10.88 -5.16 -24.36
CA TYR A 134 12.18 -4.79 -23.76
C TYR A 134 12.68 -5.83 -22.73
N GLY A 135 12.07 -7.01 -22.72
CA GLY A 135 12.35 -8.09 -21.78
C GLY A 135 11.49 -7.99 -20.51
N SER A 136 11.97 -8.61 -19.44
CA SER A 136 11.28 -8.65 -18.16
C SER A 136 12.24 -8.55 -16.98
N PHE A 137 11.71 -8.26 -15.79
CA PHE A 137 12.48 -8.20 -14.54
C PHE A 137 11.63 -8.60 -13.35
N GLN A 138 12.28 -8.93 -12.22
CA GLN A 138 11.62 -9.23 -10.96
C GLN A 138 11.42 -7.97 -10.12
N SER A 139 10.21 -7.79 -9.58
CA SER A 139 9.92 -6.82 -8.51
C SER A 139 8.75 -7.32 -7.68
N ASP A 140 8.70 -7.00 -6.39
CA ASP A 140 7.52 -7.21 -5.53
C ASP A 140 6.90 -8.63 -5.64
N GLY A 141 7.75 -9.66 -5.74
CA GLY A 141 7.34 -11.07 -5.85
C GLY A 141 6.71 -11.46 -7.19
N ALA A 142 7.02 -10.74 -8.28
CA ALA A 142 6.51 -10.99 -9.62
C ALA A 142 7.57 -10.83 -10.70
N THR A 143 7.35 -11.46 -11.84
CA THR A 143 7.95 -11.02 -13.10
C THR A 143 7.08 -9.90 -13.69
N TYR A 144 7.69 -8.85 -14.22
CA TYR A 144 7.00 -7.85 -15.05
C TYR A 144 7.57 -7.85 -16.46
N ASN A 145 6.71 -8.09 -17.45
CA ASN A 145 7.06 -7.98 -18.86
C ASN A 145 6.98 -6.52 -19.29
N VAL A 146 8.00 -6.01 -19.98
CA VAL A 146 8.10 -4.59 -20.34
C VAL A 146 7.90 -4.39 -21.83
N ARG A 147 7.00 -3.48 -22.17
CA ARG A 147 6.66 -3.15 -23.55
C ARG A 147 6.42 -1.65 -23.72
N ARG A 148 6.76 -1.12 -24.90
CA ARG A 148 6.44 0.25 -25.31
C ARG A 148 5.44 0.25 -26.46
N CYS A 149 4.44 1.10 -26.37
CA CYS A 149 3.46 1.36 -27.42
C CYS A 149 3.51 2.82 -27.85
N GLN A 150 3.15 3.12 -29.10
CA GLN A 150 2.94 4.50 -29.55
C GLN A 150 1.46 4.79 -29.69
N ARG A 151 1.03 5.95 -29.21
CA ARG A 151 -0.31 6.49 -29.42
C ARG A 151 -0.18 7.67 -30.37
N VAL A 152 -0.86 7.59 -31.52
CA VAL A 152 -0.81 8.62 -32.57
C VAL A 152 -2.09 9.42 -32.55
N GLN A 153 -1.98 10.75 -32.39
CA GLN A 153 -3.10 11.69 -32.33
C GLN A 153 -4.20 11.25 -31.34
N GLN A 154 -3.80 10.92 -30.12
CA GLN A 154 -4.71 10.47 -29.06
C GLN A 154 -4.83 11.51 -27.94
N PRO A 155 -5.93 11.51 -27.16
CA PRO A 155 -6.06 12.35 -25.98
C PRO A 155 -4.92 12.13 -24.98
N SER A 156 -4.48 13.21 -24.33
CA SER A 156 -3.43 13.22 -23.30
C SER A 156 -3.67 14.37 -22.32
N ILE A 157 -2.80 14.48 -21.30
CA ILE A 157 -2.79 15.63 -20.37
C ILE A 157 -2.44 16.97 -21.03
N ASP A 158 -1.94 16.96 -22.26
CA ASP A 158 -1.61 18.14 -23.06
C ASP A 158 -2.47 18.22 -24.34
N GLY A 159 -3.70 17.69 -24.29
CA GLY A 159 -4.63 17.62 -25.41
C GLY A 159 -4.32 16.47 -26.38
N THR A 160 -4.77 16.57 -27.63
CA THR A 160 -4.50 15.55 -28.66
C THR A 160 -3.03 15.59 -29.07
N GLN A 161 -2.29 14.51 -28.78
CA GLN A 161 -0.86 14.42 -29.02
C GLN A 161 -0.46 13.06 -29.60
N THR A 162 0.78 12.99 -30.10
CA THR A 162 1.46 11.72 -30.36
C THR A 162 2.49 11.48 -29.27
N PHE A 163 2.38 10.37 -28.55
CA PHE A 163 3.20 10.06 -27.37
C PHE A 163 3.46 8.55 -27.25
N TYR A 164 4.42 8.19 -26.40
CA TYR A 164 4.68 6.79 -26.06
C TYR A 164 4.00 6.40 -24.75
N GLN A 165 3.60 5.13 -24.69
CA GLN A 165 3.16 4.46 -23.50
C GLN A 165 4.21 3.46 -23.04
N TYR A 166 4.55 3.47 -21.74
CA TYR A 166 5.44 2.47 -21.13
C TYR A 166 4.64 1.53 -20.25
N PHE A 167 4.81 0.23 -20.45
CA PHE A 167 4.11 -0.80 -19.69
C PHE A 167 5.11 -1.69 -18.94
N SER A 168 4.81 -1.94 -17.67
CA SER A 168 5.25 -3.12 -16.94
C SER A 168 4.02 -3.97 -16.63
N VAL A 169 3.92 -5.17 -17.21
CA VAL A 169 2.76 -6.05 -17.06
C VAL A 169 3.11 -7.23 -16.16
N ARG A 170 2.42 -7.35 -15.03
CA ARG A 170 2.66 -8.42 -14.06
C ARG A 170 2.39 -9.80 -14.67
N ASN A 171 3.31 -10.73 -14.46
CA ASN A 171 3.21 -12.13 -14.83
C ASN A 171 3.62 -13.04 -13.64
N PRO A 172 2.71 -13.90 -13.14
CA PRO A 172 1.28 -13.94 -13.48
C PRO A 172 0.56 -12.64 -13.05
N LYS A 173 -0.50 -12.27 -13.78
CA LYS A 173 -1.40 -11.18 -13.35
C LYS A 173 -2.11 -11.58 -12.05
N LYS A 174 -2.44 -10.62 -11.20
CA LYS A 174 -3.24 -10.89 -10.00
C LYS A 174 -4.68 -11.27 -10.37
N GLY A 175 -5.32 -12.04 -9.49
CA GLY A 175 -6.71 -12.44 -9.63
C GLY A 175 -7.72 -11.30 -9.46
N PHE A 176 -9.00 -11.65 -9.46
CA PHE A 176 -10.11 -10.75 -9.20
C PHE A 176 -10.63 -10.92 -7.77
N GLY A 177 -11.51 -10.02 -7.32
CA GLY A 177 -11.98 -9.99 -5.94
C GLY A 177 -10.96 -9.32 -5.03
N ASN A 178 -10.74 -9.88 -3.84
CA ASN A 178 -9.75 -9.35 -2.89
C ASN A 178 -8.35 -9.32 -3.51
N ILE A 179 -7.75 -8.13 -3.53
CA ILE A 179 -6.46 -7.87 -4.15
C ILE A 179 -5.64 -6.90 -3.29
N SER A 180 -4.34 -7.14 -3.23
CA SER A 180 -3.40 -6.25 -2.56
C SER A 180 -1.99 -6.46 -3.07
N GLY A 181 -1.14 -5.45 -2.92
CA GLY A 181 0.27 -5.54 -3.26
C GLY A 181 1.04 -4.29 -2.87
N THR A 182 2.34 -4.37 -3.12
CA THR A 182 3.26 -3.23 -3.09
C THR A 182 3.82 -3.07 -4.50
N ILE A 183 3.94 -1.84 -4.96
CA ILE A 183 4.61 -1.50 -6.21
C ILE A 183 5.79 -0.61 -5.84
N THR A 184 7.00 -1.14 -5.99
CA THR A 184 8.25 -0.39 -5.83
C THR A 184 8.56 0.29 -7.15
N PHE A 185 7.96 1.45 -7.41
CA PHE A 185 8.01 2.10 -8.74
C PHE A 185 9.44 2.38 -9.22
N ALA A 186 10.36 2.66 -8.29
CA ALA A 186 11.78 2.81 -8.60
C ALA A 186 12.37 1.61 -9.38
N ASN A 187 11.96 0.37 -9.07
CA ASN A 187 12.42 -0.81 -9.80
C ASN A 187 11.98 -0.78 -11.26
N HIS A 188 10.74 -0.34 -11.52
CA HIS A 188 10.19 -0.19 -12.87
C HIS A 188 10.92 0.90 -13.64
N VAL A 189 11.05 2.08 -13.05
CA VAL A 189 11.74 3.23 -13.68
C VAL A 189 13.20 2.89 -13.98
N ASN A 190 13.90 2.22 -13.06
CA ASN A 190 15.30 1.82 -13.25
C ASN A 190 15.43 0.81 -14.39
N PHE A 191 14.54 -0.18 -14.49
CA PHE A 191 14.55 -1.12 -15.60
C PHE A 191 14.26 -0.40 -16.93
N TRP A 192 13.23 0.45 -16.98
CA TRP A 192 12.92 1.25 -18.17
C TRP A 192 14.10 2.10 -18.63
N ALA A 193 14.73 2.84 -17.71
CA ALA A 193 15.91 3.65 -18.01
C ALA A 193 17.09 2.80 -18.53
N SER A 194 17.32 1.60 -17.94
CA SER A 194 18.35 0.67 -18.44
C SER A 194 18.15 0.20 -19.88
N LYS A 195 16.93 0.39 -20.41
CA LYS A 195 16.53 0.07 -21.78
C LYS A 195 16.34 1.31 -22.66
N GLY A 196 16.73 2.49 -22.18
CA GLY A 196 16.59 3.76 -22.89
C GLY A 196 15.16 4.33 -22.86
N LEU A 197 14.27 3.79 -22.04
CA LEU A 197 12.91 4.28 -21.82
C LEU A 197 12.92 5.28 -20.65
N ASN A 198 13.32 6.51 -20.93
CA ASN A 198 13.48 7.55 -19.91
C ASN A 198 12.16 8.27 -19.63
N LEU A 199 11.82 8.43 -18.35
CA LEU A 199 10.73 9.28 -17.90
C LEU A 199 11.17 10.76 -17.84
N GLY A 200 10.22 11.66 -18.04
CA GLY A 200 10.42 13.10 -17.90
C GLY A 200 10.06 13.63 -16.50
N ASN A 201 9.65 14.90 -16.46
CA ASN A 201 9.13 15.53 -15.25
C ASN A 201 7.74 14.98 -14.92
N HIS A 202 7.56 14.47 -13.71
CA HIS A 202 6.29 13.86 -13.29
C HIS A 202 5.13 14.86 -13.23
N ASP A 203 3.99 14.46 -13.78
CA ASP A 203 2.66 15.03 -13.50
C ASP A 203 2.01 14.19 -12.38
N TYR A 204 0.73 13.79 -12.47
CA TYR A 204 0.12 12.95 -11.45
C TYR A 204 0.50 11.45 -11.55
N GLN A 205 0.30 10.76 -10.44
CA GLN A 205 0.45 9.32 -10.24
C GLN A 205 -0.71 8.78 -9.42
N VAL A 206 -1.49 7.85 -9.96
CA VAL A 206 -2.63 7.26 -9.25
C VAL A 206 -2.62 5.74 -9.39
N LEU A 207 -3.13 5.04 -8.38
CA LEU A 207 -3.58 3.67 -8.58
C LEU A 207 -4.98 3.74 -9.16
N ALA A 208 -5.11 3.37 -10.44
CA ALA A 208 -6.31 3.53 -11.22
C ALA A 208 -7.01 2.19 -11.48
N THR A 209 -8.33 2.27 -11.56
CA THR A 209 -9.16 1.30 -12.24
C THR A 209 -9.57 1.89 -13.59
N GLU A 210 -9.49 1.09 -14.64
CA GLU A 210 -9.93 1.46 -15.99
C GLU A 210 -10.95 0.42 -16.47
N GLY A 211 -11.98 0.86 -17.20
CA GLY A 211 -12.99 -0.02 -17.79
C GLY A 211 -13.33 0.42 -19.20
N TYR A 212 -13.25 -0.52 -20.14
CA TYR A 212 -13.56 -0.29 -21.54
C TYR A 212 -14.67 -1.25 -22.00
N GLN A 213 -15.81 -0.74 -22.44
CA GLN A 213 -16.95 -1.53 -22.94
C GLN A 213 -17.27 -2.75 -22.07
N SER A 214 -17.27 -2.54 -20.75
CA SER A 214 -17.32 -3.61 -19.74
C SER A 214 -18.19 -3.22 -18.56
N THR A 215 -18.42 -4.14 -17.63
CA THR A 215 -19.10 -3.88 -16.35
C THR A 215 -18.18 -4.26 -15.21
N GLY A 216 -18.23 -3.51 -14.12
CA GLY A 216 -17.42 -3.84 -12.96
C GLY A 216 -17.61 -2.90 -11.78
N THR A 217 -16.96 -3.27 -10.70
CA THR A 217 -16.80 -2.44 -9.51
C THR A 217 -15.37 -2.50 -9.04
N SER A 218 -14.92 -1.46 -8.33
CA SER A 218 -13.72 -1.55 -7.52
C SER A 218 -13.90 -0.85 -6.18
N ASP A 219 -13.19 -1.31 -5.17
CA ASP A 219 -13.06 -0.68 -3.87
C ASP A 219 -11.59 -0.78 -3.50
N ILE A 220 -10.82 0.28 -3.72
CA ILE A 220 -9.38 0.24 -3.69
C ILE A 220 -8.88 1.33 -2.75
N THR A 221 -7.99 0.92 -1.84
CA THR A 221 -7.24 1.83 -0.97
C THR A 221 -5.80 1.84 -1.40
N VAL A 222 -5.26 3.03 -1.69
CA VAL A 222 -3.83 3.24 -1.94
C VAL A 222 -3.18 4.00 -0.77
N SER A 223 -1.90 3.76 -0.52
CA SER A 223 -1.11 4.46 0.48
C SER A 223 0.34 4.59 0.04
N ALA A 224 1.05 5.59 0.57
CA ALA A 224 2.48 5.71 0.35
C ALA A 224 3.16 4.67 1.25
N GLY A 225 3.94 3.77 0.66
CA GLY A 225 4.76 2.83 1.40
C GLY A 225 6.08 3.50 1.81
N SER A 226 6.53 3.25 3.03
CA SER A 226 7.91 3.57 3.43
C SER A 226 8.84 2.64 2.66
N GLY A 227 9.71 3.19 1.82
CA GLY A 227 10.68 2.40 1.08
C GLY A 227 11.64 1.70 2.02
N SER A 228 11.42 0.40 2.23
CA SER A 228 12.44 -0.54 2.68
C SER A 228 12.16 -1.85 1.95
N GLY A 229 13.19 -2.37 1.29
CA GLY A 229 13.05 -3.47 0.33
C GLY A 229 12.47 -4.73 0.94
N GLY A 230 11.55 -5.33 0.20
CA GLY A 230 11.18 -6.74 0.29
C GLY A 230 10.29 -7.14 1.48
N GLY A 231 9.02 -7.42 1.18
CA GLY A 231 8.17 -8.19 2.09
C GLY A 231 6.68 -7.92 1.94
N SER A 232 6.00 -8.83 1.27
CA SER A 232 4.56 -8.88 1.00
C SER A 232 3.61 -8.64 2.18
N SER A 233 2.34 -8.40 1.80
CA SER A 233 1.06 -8.65 2.53
C SER A 233 0.40 -7.38 3.12
N SER A 234 -0.70 -6.89 2.51
CA SER A 234 -2.11 -7.31 2.70
C SER A 234 -2.57 -7.18 4.16
N SER A 235 -3.66 -6.52 4.54
CA SER A 235 -4.73 -5.77 3.89
C SER A 235 -5.65 -5.28 5.03
N ALA A 236 -6.49 -4.28 4.76
CA ALA A 236 -7.48 -3.74 5.67
C ALA A 236 -8.28 -4.77 6.51
N ALA A 237 -8.48 -4.45 7.80
CA ALA A 237 -9.76 -4.56 8.50
C ALA A 237 -9.59 -3.93 9.89
N SER A 238 -10.33 -2.84 10.11
CA SER A 238 -10.57 -2.13 11.38
C SER A 238 -11.46 -2.98 12.31
N GLY A 239 -11.13 -4.25 12.49
CA GLY A 239 -11.70 -5.13 13.50
C GLY A 239 -10.62 -5.41 14.55
N SER A 240 -11.02 -5.57 15.81
CA SER A 240 -10.09 -6.05 16.84
C SER A 240 -9.46 -7.36 16.38
N LYS A 241 -8.13 -7.39 16.30
CA LYS A 241 -7.32 -8.55 15.90
C LYS A 241 -6.85 -9.22 17.17
N THR A 242 -6.94 -10.55 17.22
CA THR A 242 -6.29 -11.35 18.26
C THR A 242 -4.89 -11.72 17.78
N LEU A 243 -3.90 -11.34 18.58
CA LEU A 243 -2.49 -11.59 18.33
C LEU A 243 -1.98 -12.57 19.38
N VAL A 244 -1.30 -13.63 18.95
CA VAL A 244 -0.60 -14.57 19.84
C VAL A 244 0.87 -14.50 19.52
N VAL A 245 1.71 -14.21 20.52
CA VAL A 245 3.16 -14.33 20.43
C VAL A 245 3.56 -15.60 21.17
N ARG A 246 4.12 -16.58 20.47
CA ARG A 246 4.66 -17.79 21.12
C ARG A 246 6.15 -17.60 21.38
N ALA A 247 6.51 -17.42 22.65
CA ALA A 247 7.89 -17.09 23.01
C ALA A 247 8.33 -17.71 24.33
N LYS A 248 9.64 -17.75 24.54
CA LYS A 248 10.29 -18.01 25.84
C LYS A 248 11.52 -17.12 26.00
N GLY A 249 11.87 -16.86 27.24
CA GLY A 249 13.20 -16.39 27.61
C GLY A 249 14.15 -17.56 27.86
N VAL A 250 15.45 -17.31 27.81
CA VAL A 250 16.46 -18.30 28.24
C VAL A 250 16.51 -18.39 29.76
N GLY A 251 16.56 -17.25 30.45
CA GLY A 251 16.62 -17.16 31.90
C GLY A 251 15.25 -17.16 32.59
N GLY A 252 14.21 -16.70 31.89
CA GLY A 252 12.91 -16.41 32.49
C GLY A 252 12.97 -15.08 33.25
N GLY A 253 12.39 -14.03 32.69
CA GLY A 253 12.54 -12.65 33.16
C GLY A 253 12.82 -11.64 32.03
N GLU A 254 13.07 -12.13 30.82
CA GLU A 254 13.15 -11.35 29.59
C GLU A 254 11.82 -10.64 29.32
N ILE A 255 11.87 -9.40 28.85
CA ILE A 255 10.70 -8.58 28.56
C ILE A 255 10.58 -8.43 27.06
N VAL A 256 9.43 -8.84 26.53
CA VAL A 256 9.05 -8.54 25.15
C VAL A 256 7.85 -7.63 25.08
N SER A 257 7.84 -6.75 24.09
CA SER A 257 6.72 -5.87 23.77
C SER A 257 6.23 -6.15 22.37
N LEU A 258 4.95 -6.49 22.24
CA LEU A 258 4.26 -6.50 20.95
C LEU A 258 3.91 -5.05 20.60
N LYS A 259 4.43 -4.57 19.48
CA LYS A 259 4.13 -3.23 18.96
C LYS A 259 3.46 -3.31 17.60
N VAL A 260 2.58 -2.35 17.33
CA VAL A 260 1.96 -2.16 16.01
C VAL A 260 2.16 -0.72 15.61
N ASN A 261 2.82 -0.50 14.48
CA ASN A 261 3.21 0.83 14.01
C ASN A 261 3.94 1.65 15.09
N GLY A 262 4.86 1.00 15.82
CA GLY A 262 5.63 1.61 16.92
C GLY A 262 4.86 1.81 18.23
N THR A 263 3.54 1.61 18.25
CA THR A 263 2.73 1.71 19.47
C THR A 263 2.71 0.37 20.20
N THR A 264 3.11 0.34 21.47
CA THR A 264 3.02 -0.87 22.31
C THR A 264 1.58 -1.28 22.49
N VAL A 265 1.24 -2.48 22.02
CA VAL A 265 -0.05 -3.13 22.30
C VAL A 265 -0.01 -3.72 23.70
N GLN A 266 1.02 -4.50 24.00
CA GLN A 266 1.20 -5.15 25.29
C GLN A 266 2.66 -5.56 25.50
N SER A 267 3.09 -5.61 26.75
CA SER A 267 4.40 -6.15 27.15
C SER A 267 4.21 -7.32 28.11
N TRP A 268 5.11 -8.30 28.02
CA TRP A 268 5.12 -9.47 28.89
C TRP A 268 6.52 -9.75 29.42
N THR A 269 6.58 -10.24 30.65
CA THR A 269 7.77 -10.92 31.18
C THR A 269 7.67 -12.39 30.81
N LEU A 270 8.69 -12.90 30.12
CA LEU A 270 8.72 -14.25 29.59
C LEU A 270 9.11 -15.27 30.67
N THR A 271 8.49 -16.45 30.57
CA THR A 271 8.93 -17.67 31.25
C THR A 271 10.09 -18.33 30.49
N SER A 272 10.80 -19.24 31.15
CA SER A 272 11.83 -20.08 30.51
C SER A 272 11.26 -21.21 29.64
N THR A 273 9.94 -21.43 29.72
CA THR A 273 9.18 -22.37 28.86
C THR A 273 8.47 -21.63 27.74
N MET A 274 8.30 -22.31 26.59
CA MET A 274 7.53 -21.76 25.47
C MET A 274 6.06 -21.61 25.84
N THR A 275 5.59 -20.36 25.81
CA THR A 275 4.25 -19.98 26.24
C THR A 275 3.61 -19.08 25.19
N ASN A 276 2.29 -19.18 25.03
CA ASN A 276 1.50 -18.29 24.19
C ASN A 276 1.08 -17.05 24.98
N TYR A 277 1.54 -15.88 24.57
CA TYR A 277 1.16 -14.58 25.11
C TYR A 277 0.16 -13.92 24.15
N THR A 278 -1.06 -13.66 24.62
CA THR A 278 -2.15 -13.16 23.76
C THR A 278 -2.47 -11.70 24.06
N ALA A 279 -2.67 -10.91 23.01
CA ALA A 279 -3.18 -9.55 23.05
C ALA A 279 -4.28 -9.36 22.02
N THR A 280 -5.09 -8.31 22.18
CA THR A 280 -6.00 -7.85 21.14
C THR A 280 -5.70 -6.40 20.77
N THR A 281 -5.86 -6.04 19.50
CA THR A 281 -5.65 -4.67 19.06
C THR A 281 -6.46 -4.34 17.81
N SER A 282 -6.95 -3.11 17.73
CA SER A 282 -7.51 -2.55 16.49
C SER A 282 -6.47 -1.79 15.67
N LEU A 283 -5.23 -1.67 16.17
CA LEU A 283 -4.14 -1.00 15.47
C LEU A 283 -3.81 -1.74 14.17
N ALA A 284 -3.47 -0.95 13.15
CA ALA A 284 -3.03 -1.42 11.85
C ALA A 284 -1.61 -0.91 11.57
N GLY A 285 -0.89 -1.61 10.70
CA GLY A 285 0.51 -1.32 10.37
C GLY A 285 1.44 -2.41 10.86
N GLY A 286 2.75 -2.15 10.78
CA GLY A 286 3.78 -3.17 11.01
C GLY A 286 3.77 -3.69 12.44
N ALA A 287 3.66 -5.01 12.60
CA ALA A 287 3.79 -5.69 13.88
C ALA A 287 5.26 -6.05 14.15
N THR A 288 5.71 -5.78 15.37
CA THR A 288 7.02 -6.22 15.86
C THR A 288 6.89 -6.84 17.25
N VAL A 289 7.76 -7.81 17.55
CA VAL A 289 8.01 -8.30 18.91
C VAL A 289 9.39 -7.81 19.31
N GLU A 290 9.44 -6.85 20.23
CA GLU A 290 10.67 -6.17 20.67
C GLU A 290 11.14 -6.73 22.02
N TYR A 291 12.38 -7.20 22.07
CA TYR A 291 13.10 -7.57 23.29
C TYR A 291 13.86 -6.36 23.85
N ALA A 292 13.68 -6.06 25.14
CA ALA A 292 14.02 -4.76 25.71
C ALA A 292 14.95 -4.75 26.96
N ASN A 293 15.22 -5.89 27.59
CA ASN A 293 16.00 -5.96 28.83
C ASN A 293 17.18 -6.94 28.73
N ASP A 294 17.86 -6.87 27.59
CA ASP A 294 19.09 -7.61 27.31
C ASP A 294 20.15 -7.43 28.40
N ALA A 295 20.74 -8.57 28.78
CA ALA A 295 21.78 -8.70 29.78
C ALA A 295 22.42 -10.09 29.66
N THR A 296 23.58 -10.28 30.28
CA THR A 296 24.25 -11.59 30.33
C THR A 296 23.29 -12.69 30.80
N GLY A 297 23.19 -13.76 30.01
CA GLY A 297 22.34 -14.92 30.31
C GLY A 297 20.87 -14.72 29.97
N ARG A 298 20.52 -13.67 29.21
CA ARG A 298 19.17 -13.42 28.72
C ARG A 298 19.15 -13.36 27.21
N ASP A 299 18.38 -14.25 26.61
CA ASP A 299 18.03 -14.20 25.20
C ASP A 299 16.55 -14.54 25.07
N VAL A 300 15.95 -14.15 23.96
CA VAL A 300 14.57 -14.47 23.65
C VAL A 300 14.51 -15.39 22.44
N GLN A 301 13.69 -16.44 22.54
CA GLN A 301 13.25 -17.22 21.39
C GLN A 301 11.78 -16.92 21.15
N VAL A 302 11.46 -16.37 19.97
CA VAL A 302 10.10 -16.22 19.48
C VAL A 302 9.90 -17.25 18.37
N ASP A 303 8.99 -18.20 18.58
CA ASP A 303 8.64 -19.21 17.56
C ASP A 303 7.86 -18.51 16.44
N TYR A 304 6.70 -17.94 16.78
CA TYR A 304 5.87 -17.23 15.82
C TYR A 304 5.03 -16.12 16.44
N ILE A 305 4.43 -15.32 15.55
CA ILE A 305 3.16 -14.66 15.85
C ILE A 305 2.00 -15.32 15.10
N SER A 306 0.82 -15.33 15.71
CA SER A 306 -0.43 -15.67 15.04
C SER A 306 -1.33 -14.44 15.01
N VAL A 307 -1.83 -14.09 13.83
CA VAL A 307 -2.76 -12.97 13.61
C VAL A 307 -4.11 -13.55 13.22
N ASN A 308 -5.09 -13.45 14.11
CA ASN A 308 -6.42 -14.07 13.94
C ASN A 308 -6.33 -15.56 13.54
N GLY A 309 -5.41 -16.30 14.17
CA GLY A 309 -5.18 -17.72 13.90
C GLY A 309 -4.20 -18.01 12.74
N THR A 310 -3.82 -17.01 11.94
CA THR A 310 -2.83 -17.18 10.86
C THR A 310 -1.41 -17.01 11.38
N VAL A 311 -0.60 -18.06 11.34
CA VAL A 311 0.79 -18.09 11.84
C VAL A 311 1.75 -17.43 10.86
N ARG A 312 2.68 -16.63 11.40
CA ARG A 312 3.84 -16.04 10.72
C ARG A 312 5.09 -16.47 11.50
N GLN A 313 5.88 -17.35 10.88
CA GLN A 313 7.07 -17.95 11.49
C GLN A 313 8.22 -16.95 11.60
N SER A 314 8.94 -16.95 12.71
CA SER A 314 10.01 -15.97 12.97
C SER A 314 11.24 -16.18 12.09
N GLU A 315 11.61 -17.44 11.84
CA GLU A 315 12.65 -17.84 10.91
C GLU A 315 12.32 -17.58 9.44
N ALA A 316 11.06 -17.24 9.13
CA ALA A 316 10.65 -16.76 7.82
C ALA A 316 10.68 -15.22 7.70
N GLN A 317 10.99 -14.49 8.78
CA GLN A 317 11.09 -13.04 8.75
C GLN A 317 12.53 -12.59 8.48
N SER A 318 12.69 -11.60 7.60
CA SER A 318 13.99 -11.02 7.29
C SER A 318 14.36 -9.83 8.18
N TYR A 319 13.38 -9.25 8.89
CA TYR A 319 13.62 -8.16 9.84
C TYR A 319 13.79 -8.74 11.24
N ASN A 320 15.04 -8.91 11.66
CA ASN A 320 15.40 -9.27 13.02
C ASN A 320 16.63 -8.46 13.44
N THR A 321 16.46 -7.46 14.29
CA THR A 321 17.55 -6.58 14.74
C THR A 321 18.26 -7.07 16.00
N GLY A 322 17.69 -8.07 16.69
CA GLY A 322 18.26 -8.63 17.91
C GLY A 322 19.03 -9.94 17.70
N VAL A 323 18.99 -10.55 16.51
CA VAL A 323 19.75 -11.78 16.24
C VAL A 323 21.25 -11.52 16.23
N TYR A 324 22.05 -12.37 16.85
CA TYR A 324 23.51 -12.31 16.71
C TYR A 324 23.95 -13.26 15.59
N GLN A 325 24.27 -12.67 14.43
CA GLN A 325 24.72 -13.40 13.24
C GLN A 325 25.82 -12.58 12.56
N SER A 326 26.75 -13.27 11.88
CA SER A 326 27.85 -12.60 11.18
C SER A 326 28.67 -11.63 12.07
N GLY A 327 28.79 -11.92 13.36
CA GLY A 327 29.60 -11.17 14.31
C GLY A 327 28.96 -9.88 14.87
N ALA A 328 27.67 -9.64 14.65
CA ALA A 328 26.97 -8.49 15.21
C ALA A 328 25.47 -8.76 15.46
N CYS A 329 24.87 -7.98 16.37
CA CYS A 329 23.42 -7.92 16.54
C CYS A 329 22.77 -7.35 15.26
N GLY A 330 21.69 -7.96 14.79
CA GLY A 330 21.03 -7.63 13.52
C GLY A 330 21.86 -7.97 12.28
N GLY A 331 22.97 -8.68 12.43
CA GLY A 331 23.77 -9.15 11.29
C GLY A 331 23.12 -10.32 10.55
N GLY A 332 23.64 -10.65 9.37
CA GLY A 332 23.12 -11.78 8.57
C GLY A 332 21.83 -11.45 7.82
N ASN A 333 20.94 -12.45 7.67
CA ASN A 333 19.71 -12.36 6.89
C ASN A 333 18.44 -12.22 7.74
N GLY A 334 18.58 -12.17 9.07
CA GLY A 334 17.48 -12.01 10.02
C GLY A 334 16.58 -13.24 10.22
N MET A 335 16.76 -14.30 9.42
CA MET A 335 15.92 -15.51 9.41
C MET A 335 16.23 -16.40 10.62
N SER A 336 15.74 -16.01 11.80
CA SER A 336 15.95 -16.71 13.05
C SER A 336 14.82 -16.43 14.04
N GLU A 337 14.51 -17.42 14.86
CA GLU A 337 13.65 -17.29 16.05
C GLU A 337 14.32 -16.53 17.21
N TRP A 338 15.63 -16.30 17.14
CA TRP A 338 16.41 -15.80 18.27
C TRP A 338 16.65 -14.29 18.25
N LEU A 339 16.50 -13.68 19.41
CA LEU A 339 16.92 -12.32 19.76
C LEU A 339 17.94 -12.45 20.90
N HIS A 340 19.22 -12.25 20.57
CA HIS A 340 20.35 -12.31 21.50
C HIS A 340 20.72 -10.95 22.08
N CYS A 341 20.17 -9.89 21.50
CA CYS A 341 20.40 -8.51 21.90
C CYS A 341 19.06 -7.77 21.93
N ASN A 342 19.02 -6.61 22.61
CA ASN A 342 17.91 -5.68 22.46
C ASN A 342 17.64 -5.41 20.98
N GLY A 343 16.38 -5.57 20.56
CA GLY A 343 16.03 -5.59 19.15
C GLY A 343 14.64 -6.16 18.94
N ALA A 344 14.25 -6.39 17.70
CA ALA A 344 12.91 -6.85 17.38
C ALA A 344 12.88 -7.77 16.16
N ILE A 345 11.92 -8.70 16.15
CA ILE A 345 11.49 -9.41 14.94
C ILE A 345 10.26 -8.70 14.39
N GLY A 346 10.25 -8.45 13.08
CA GLY A 346 9.17 -7.81 12.35
C GLY A 346 8.36 -8.84 11.59
N TYR A 347 7.04 -8.76 11.71
CA TYR A 347 6.13 -9.77 11.15
C TYR A 347 5.21 -9.21 10.06
N GLY A 348 5.57 -8.08 9.46
CA GLY A 348 4.75 -7.40 8.46
C GLY A 348 3.49 -6.73 9.03
N ASN A 349 2.61 -6.25 8.16
CA ASN A 349 1.43 -5.49 8.57
C ASN A 349 0.33 -6.37 9.17
N LEU A 350 -0.39 -5.85 10.16
CA LEU A 350 -1.64 -6.41 10.67
C LEU A 350 -2.86 -6.01 9.85
#